data_AF-A0AAV9JWX8-F1
#
_entry.id   AF-A0AAV9JWX8-F1
#
_cell.length_a   1.000
_cell.length_b   1.000
_cell.length_c   1.000
_cell.angle_alpha   90.00
_cell.angle_beta   90.00
_cell.angle_gamma   90.00
#
_symmetry.space_group_name_H-M   'P 1'
#
loop_
_entity.id
_entity.type
_entity.pdbx_description
1 polymer ?
#
loop_
_entity_poly.entity_id
_entity_poly.type
_entity_poly.pdbx_seq_one_letter_code
_entity_poly.pdbx_strand_id
1 'polypeptide(L)'
;MFCTALRRRPSFVAVLPSLTSASGPALRESQLDTHDISLPVNSAVDPKTGNTVSTRQLRLLLLSSTSVSEVKLNDTIKRIRHFASLTGGQDLAIVFLLSQPQVTTFVSAKQLAVHGATTASTTDDAEGVYAYSKVQAELMNKPDIPNIPVLPLASLEGLPALLRKHVANLTHVHTQSHAAAATPVVASPFELLQLCTANPPMPQQTAYILSDLFPNIKVLAETCTSVTSAPSSSSPSARAAVLAGMDESSQMGDPYGLSTQGTEVSDSAHGKLKTLRDLVGEQQCLDVVDFWREEWTVD
;
A
#
# COMPACT_ATOMS: atom_id res chain seq x y z
N MET A 1 -6.78 -11.62 -22.64
CA MET A 1 -5.82 -12.16 -23.61
C MET A 1 -4.61 -12.74 -22.88
N PHE A 2 -3.90 -13.71 -23.46
CA PHE A 2 -2.61 -14.17 -22.95
C PHE A 2 -1.56 -14.24 -24.08
N CYS A 3 -0.29 -14.11 -23.72
CA CYS A 3 0.83 -14.04 -24.66
C CYS A 3 1.12 -15.40 -25.32
N THR A 4 1.33 -15.42 -26.63
CA THR A 4 1.76 -16.63 -27.39
C THR A 4 3.05 -17.26 -26.86
N ALA A 5 3.96 -16.44 -26.31
CA ALA A 5 5.21 -16.92 -25.74
C ALA A 5 5.01 -17.83 -24.51
N LEU A 6 3.84 -17.79 -23.85
CA LEU A 6 3.54 -18.66 -22.70
C LEU A 6 3.55 -20.14 -23.06
N ARG A 7 3.23 -20.51 -24.32
CA ARG A 7 3.33 -21.91 -24.79
C ARG A 7 4.76 -22.47 -24.71
N ARG A 8 5.76 -21.59 -24.76
CA ARG A 8 7.18 -21.96 -24.71
C ARG A 8 7.74 -21.99 -23.29
N ARG A 9 6.94 -21.63 -22.27
CA ARG A 9 7.38 -21.52 -20.87
C ARG A 9 6.96 -22.78 -20.10
N PRO A 10 7.89 -23.69 -19.76
CA PRO A 10 7.56 -24.97 -19.12
C PRO A 10 6.79 -24.79 -17.81
N SER A 11 7.12 -23.74 -17.03
CA SER A 11 6.46 -23.46 -15.76
C SER A 11 4.98 -23.08 -15.88
N PHE A 12 4.49 -22.70 -17.07
CA PHE A 12 3.12 -22.17 -17.24
C PHE A 12 2.33 -22.85 -18.34
N VAL A 13 2.95 -23.65 -19.21
CA VAL A 13 2.24 -24.28 -20.35
C VAL A 13 1.05 -25.14 -19.92
N ALA A 14 1.14 -25.81 -18.77
CA ALA A 14 0.09 -26.67 -18.24
C ALA A 14 -1.20 -25.92 -17.85
N VAL A 15 -1.13 -24.61 -17.59
CA VAL A 15 -2.30 -23.80 -17.18
C VAL A 15 -3.11 -23.28 -18.37
N LEU A 16 -2.55 -23.35 -19.59
CA LEU A 16 -3.17 -22.78 -20.78
C LEU A 16 -4.58 -23.31 -21.06
N PRO A 17 -4.88 -24.63 -20.94
CA PRO A 17 -6.24 -25.14 -21.11
C PRO A 17 -7.23 -24.51 -20.11
N SER A 18 -6.79 -24.31 -18.86
CA SER A 18 -7.62 -23.69 -17.82
C SER A 18 -7.84 -22.20 -18.07
N LEU A 19 -6.89 -21.52 -18.70
CA LEU A 19 -7.01 -20.10 -19.08
C LEU A 19 -7.95 -19.89 -20.28
N THR A 20 -7.97 -20.81 -21.24
CA THR A 20 -8.81 -20.74 -22.44
C THR A 20 -10.22 -21.29 -22.22
N SER A 21 -10.41 -22.14 -21.21
CA SER A 21 -11.71 -22.73 -20.88
C SER A 21 -12.78 -21.67 -20.58
N ALA A 22 -14.02 -21.95 -21.02
CA ALA A 22 -15.20 -21.15 -20.71
C ALA A 22 -15.56 -21.15 -19.21
N SER A 23 -15.18 -22.21 -18.47
CA SER A 23 -15.31 -22.26 -17.01
C SER A 23 -14.22 -21.45 -16.27
N GLY A 24 -13.18 -21.05 -17.00
CA GLY A 24 -12.09 -20.20 -16.53
C GLY A 24 -12.24 -18.75 -17.00
N PRO A 25 -11.14 -18.03 -17.20
CA PRO A 25 -11.17 -16.65 -17.66
C PRO A 25 -11.42 -16.50 -19.18
N ALA A 26 -11.64 -17.60 -19.92
CA ALA A 26 -11.95 -17.63 -21.34
C ALA A 26 -11.00 -16.76 -22.21
N LEU A 27 -9.71 -16.78 -21.88
CA LEU A 27 -8.73 -15.91 -22.50
C LEU A 27 -8.38 -16.38 -23.90
N ARG A 28 -8.36 -15.42 -24.83
CA ARG A 28 -7.83 -15.63 -26.17
C ARG A 28 -6.32 -15.41 -26.20
N GLU A 29 -5.65 -16.23 -26.99
CA GLU A 29 -4.24 -16.05 -27.27
C GLU A 29 -4.03 -14.83 -28.16
N SER A 30 -3.01 -14.02 -27.86
CA SER A 30 -2.63 -12.84 -28.62
C SER A 30 -1.12 -12.64 -28.53
N GLN A 31 -0.55 -11.91 -29.49
CA GLN A 31 0.81 -11.42 -29.35
C GLN A 31 0.79 -10.25 -28.35
N LEU A 32 1.40 -10.45 -27.19
CA LEU A 32 1.57 -9.45 -26.15
C LEU A 32 3.08 -9.29 -25.93
N ASP A 33 3.65 -8.16 -26.34
CA ASP A 33 5.11 -8.00 -26.31
C ASP A 33 5.62 -7.61 -24.91
N THR A 34 4.75 -7.03 -24.06
CA THR A 34 5.17 -6.39 -22.82
C THR A 34 4.74 -7.13 -21.55
N HIS A 35 3.72 -8.00 -21.64
CA HIS A 35 3.14 -8.68 -20.49
C HIS A 35 2.58 -10.06 -20.87
N ASP A 36 2.33 -10.91 -19.88
CA ASP A 36 1.95 -12.30 -20.11
C ASP A 36 0.43 -12.49 -20.21
N ILE A 37 -0.36 -11.74 -19.42
CA ILE A 37 -1.84 -11.82 -19.42
C ILE A 37 -2.45 -10.42 -19.33
N SER A 38 -3.50 -10.14 -20.11
CA SER A 38 -4.36 -8.96 -19.97
C SER A 38 -5.79 -9.40 -19.65
N LEU A 39 -6.38 -8.82 -18.62
CA LEU A 39 -7.76 -9.06 -18.16
C LEU A 39 -8.56 -7.76 -18.21
N PRO A 40 -9.78 -7.75 -18.75
CA PRO A 40 -10.67 -6.60 -18.62
C PRO A 40 -11.10 -6.45 -17.15
N VAL A 41 -10.95 -5.24 -16.59
CA VAL A 41 -11.44 -4.90 -15.25
C VAL A 41 -12.81 -4.27 -15.37
N ASN A 42 -12.93 -3.25 -16.23
CA ASN A 42 -14.19 -2.59 -16.55
C ASN A 42 -14.47 -2.73 -18.05
N SER A 43 -15.74 -2.92 -18.38
CA SER A 43 -16.24 -2.93 -19.75
C SER A 43 -17.40 -1.96 -19.85
N ALA A 44 -17.35 -1.06 -20.83
CA ALA A 44 -18.46 -0.17 -21.17
C ALA A 44 -19.07 -0.63 -22.50
N VAL A 45 -20.39 -0.55 -22.63
CA VAL A 45 -21.04 -0.76 -23.92
C VAL A 45 -20.92 0.54 -24.71
N ASP A 46 -20.32 0.47 -25.89
CA ASP A 46 -20.28 1.60 -26.81
C ASP A 46 -21.73 1.92 -27.26
N PRO A 47 -22.25 3.11 -26.95
CA PRO A 47 -23.64 3.48 -27.25
C PRO A 47 -23.94 3.53 -28.76
N LYS A 48 -22.92 3.63 -29.61
CA LYS A 48 -23.11 3.70 -31.08
C LYS A 48 -23.10 2.34 -31.76
N THR A 49 -22.33 1.39 -31.24
CA THR A 49 -22.12 0.09 -31.89
C THR A 49 -22.71 -1.08 -31.10
N GLY A 50 -23.12 -0.87 -29.85
CA GLY A 50 -23.58 -1.94 -28.95
C GLY A 50 -22.45 -2.89 -28.51
N ASN A 51 -21.21 -2.63 -28.91
CA ASN A 51 -20.08 -3.49 -28.59
C ASN A 51 -19.53 -3.17 -27.20
N THR A 52 -19.22 -4.20 -26.43
CA THR A 52 -18.53 -4.04 -25.15
C THR A 52 -17.05 -3.73 -25.39
N VAL A 53 -16.64 -2.52 -25.02
CA VAL A 53 -15.24 -2.07 -25.05
C VAL A 53 -14.68 -2.08 -23.64
N SER A 54 -13.53 -2.72 -23.43
CA SER A 54 -12.87 -2.67 -22.12
C SER A 54 -12.24 -1.30 -21.92
N THR A 55 -12.68 -0.58 -20.89
CA THR A 55 -12.18 0.75 -20.55
C THR A 55 -10.93 0.71 -19.66
N ARG A 56 -10.74 -0.40 -18.94
CA ARG A 56 -9.63 -0.62 -18.01
C ARG A 56 -9.16 -2.07 -18.09
N GLN A 57 -7.86 -2.27 -18.20
CA GLN A 57 -7.25 -3.61 -18.31
C GLN A 57 -6.18 -3.83 -17.26
N LEU A 58 -6.31 -4.91 -16.51
CA LEU A 58 -5.27 -5.44 -15.63
C LEU A 58 -4.26 -6.21 -16.47
N ARG A 59 -2.99 -5.82 -16.39
CA ARG A 59 -1.88 -6.51 -17.05
C ARG A 59 -1.11 -7.30 -16.00
N LEU A 60 -0.67 -8.49 -16.37
CA LEU A 60 0.06 -9.38 -15.47
C LEU A 60 1.36 -9.86 -16.08
N LEU A 61 2.40 -9.91 -15.24
CA LEU A 61 3.60 -10.70 -15.49
C LEU A 61 3.51 -12.00 -14.70
N LEU A 62 3.87 -13.10 -15.34
CA LEU A 62 4.01 -14.40 -14.70
C LEU A 62 5.51 -14.64 -14.47
N LEU A 63 5.90 -14.97 -13.24
CA LEU A 63 7.28 -15.30 -12.85
C LEU A 63 7.31 -16.64 -12.12
N SER A 64 8.42 -17.34 -12.23
CA SER A 64 8.73 -18.55 -11.46
C SER A 64 10.17 -18.49 -10.97
N SER A 65 10.63 -19.43 -10.15
CA SER A 65 12.02 -19.43 -9.67
C SER A 65 13.05 -19.42 -10.82
N THR A 66 12.74 -20.03 -11.96
CA THR A 66 13.60 -19.96 -13.18
C THR A 66 13.78 -18.55 -13.76
N SER A 67 12.91 -17.61 -13.40
CA SER A 67 12.99 -16.19 -13.78
C SER A 67 13.93 -15.39 -12.87
N VAL A 68 14.28 -15.95 -11.70
CA VAL A 68 15.04 -15.29 -10.64
C VAL A 68 16.40 -15.97 -10.42
N SER A 69 16.81 -16.85 -11.33
CA SER A 69 18.17 -17.39 -11.31
C SER A 69 19.17 -16.25 -11.38
N GLU A 70 20.35 -16.43 -10.79
CA GLU A 70 21.35 -15.35 -10.67
C GLU A 70 21.68 -14.68 -12.00
N VAL A 71 21.74 -15.48 -13.07
CA VAL A 71 22.00 -15.01 -14.44
C VAL A 71 20.86 -14.17 -15.00
N LYS A 72 19.60 -14.46 -14.63
CA LYS A 72 18.40 -13.83 -15.22
C LYS A 72 17.79 -12.73 -14.36
N LEU A 73 18.18 -12.62 -13.09
CA LEU A 73 17.59 -11.68 -12.15
C LEU A 73 17.60 -10.25 -12.67
N ASN A 74 18.75 -9.76 -13.14
CA ASN A 74 18.87 -8.40 -13.65
C ASN A 74 17.95 -8.13 -14.85
N ASP A 75 17.81 -9.09 -15.75
CA ASP A 75 16.94 -8.96 -16.91
C ASP A 75 15.46 -9.04 -16.51
N THR A 76 15.12 -9.87 -15.53
CA THR A 76 13.78 -9.89 -14.93
C THR A 76 13.43 -8.55 -14.29
N ILE A 77 14.35 -7.93 -13.55
CA ILE A 77 14.13 -6.60 -12.97
C ILE A 77 13.97 -5.53 -14.07
N LYS A 78 14.79 -5.56 -15.13
CA LYS A 78 14.61 -4.67 -16.30
C LYS A 78 13.23 -4.85 -16.94
N ARG A 79 12.77 -6.10 -17.06
CA ARG A 79 11.43 -6.43 -17.58
C ARG A 79 10.34 -5.87 -16.67
N ILE A 80 10.48 -6.00 -15.35
CA ILE A 80 9.52 -5.44 -14.38
C ILE A 80 9.49 -3.91 -14.46
N ARG A 81 10.64 -3.24 -14.59
CA ARG A 81 10.72 -1.79 -14.78
C ARG A 81 10.01 -1.35 -16.07
N HIS A 82 10.29 -2.02 -17.18
CA HIS A 82 9.60 -1.72 -18.43
C HIS A 82 8.09 -1.95 -18.32
N PHE A 83 7.68 -3.05 -17.69
CA PHE A 83 6.28 -3.34 -17.41
C PHE A 83 5.62 -2.26 -16.56
N ALA A 84 6.31 -1.76 -15.53
CA ALA A 84 5.85 -0.66 -14.69
C ALA A 84 5.60 0.63 -15.48
N SER A 85 6.49 0.95 -16.43
CA SER A 85 6.38 2.16 -17.25
C SER A 85 5.19 2.19 -18.21
N LEU A 86 4.55 1.05 -18.50
CA LEU A 86 3.43 0.98 -19.45
C LEU A 86 2.22 1.80 -19.01
N THR A 87 1.98 1.85 -17.71
CA THR A 87 0.80 2.48 -17.08
C THR A 87 1.16 3.29 -15.85
N GLY A 88 2.45 3.58 -15.65
CA GLY A 88 2.93 4.27 -14.44
C GLY A 88 2.65 3.49 -13.16
N GLY A 89 2.66 2.16 -13.20
CA GLY A 89 2.37 1.29 -12.06
C GLY A 89 0.89 0.94 -11.85
N GLN A 90 -0.04 1.55 -12.61
CA GLN A 90 -1.47 1.30 -12.45
C GLN A 90 -1.92 0.03 -13.17
N ASP A 91 -2.85 -0.72 -12.57
CA ASP A 91 -3.43 -1.93 -13.18
C ASP A 91 -2.41 -2.99 -13.59
N LEU A 92 -1.37 -3.13 -12.76
CA LEU A 92 -0.31 -4.11 -12.92
C LEU A 92 -0.33 -5.09 -11.76
N ALA A 93 -0.05 -6.34 -12.04
CA ALA A 93 0.27 -7.34 -11.02
C ALA A 93 1.35 -8.29 -11.51
N ILE A 94 2.13 -8.84 -10.58
CA ILE A 94 3.06 -9.91 -10.85
C ILE A 94 2.50 -11.16 -10.17
N VAL A 95 2.33 -12.26 -10.89
CA VAL A 95 1.99 -13.55 -10.29
C VAL A 95 3.26 -14.39 -10.23
N PHE A 96 3.60 -14.85 -9.03
CA PHE A 96 4.80 -15.63 -8.80
C PHE A 96 4.45 -17.07 -8.43
N LEU A 97 4.84 -18.02 -9.27
CA LEU A 97 4.65 -19.45 -9.02
C LEU A 97 5.65 -19.96 -7.98
N LEU A 98 5.14 -20.45 -6.86
CA LEU A 98 5.91 -21.00 -5.76
C LEU A 98 6.32 -22.46 -6.06
N SER A 99 5.38 -23.34 -6.35
CA SER A 99 5.69 -24.74 -6.65
C SER A 99 5.90 -24.93 -8.15
N GLN A 100 7.05 -25.48 -8.54
CA GLN A 100 7.26 -25.84 -9.94
C GLN A 100 6.44 -27.07 -10.33
N PRO A 101 5.87 -27.12 -11.54
CA PRO A 101 5.26 -28.35 -12.03
C PRO A 101 6.35 -29.41 -12.15
N GLN A 102 6.16 -30.55 -11.47
CA GLN A 102 7.06 -31.68 -11.54
C GLN A 102 7.13 -32.17 -12.98
N VAL A 103 8.23 -31.88 -13.66
CA VAL A 103 8.51 -32.48 -14.96
C VAL A 103 8.82 -33.94 -14.66
N THR A 104 7.90 -34.85 -14.99
CA THR A 104 8.14 -36.30 -14.94
C THR A 104 9.14 -36.66 -16.03
N THR A 105 10.37 -36.23 -15.86
CA THR A 105 11.49 -36.68 -16.67
C THR A 105 11.65 -38.16 -16.33
N PHE A 106 11.73 -39.02 -17.35
CA PHE A 106 11.88 -40.45 -17.16
C PHE A 106 13.20 -40.72 -16.44
N VAL A 107 13.17 -40.84 -15.11
CA VAL A 107 14.35 -41.14 -14.30
C VAL A 107 14.63 -42.62 -14.47
N SER A 108 15.81 -42.96 -15.00
CA SER A 108 16.15 -44.38 -15.17
C SER A 108 16.25 -45.05 -13.80
N ALA A 109 15.90 -46.34 -13.72
CA ALA A 109 15.95 -47.11 -12.46
C ALA A 109 17.35 -47.05 -11.79
N LYS A 110 18.41 -46.81 -12.58
CA LYS A 110 19.78 -46.64 -12.09
C LYS A 110 19.98 -45.31 -11.34
N GLN A 111 19.30 -44.24 -11.74
CA GLN A 111 19.35 -42.94 -11.05
C GLN A 111 18.49 -42.94 -9.79
N LEU A 112 17.36 -43.64 -9.79
CA LEU A 112 16.49 -43.80 -8.62
C LEU A 112 17.16 -44.62 -7.49
N ALA A 113 18.03 -45.56 -7.84
CA ALA A 113 18.80 -46.33 -6.85
C ALA A 113 19.96 -45.53 -6.24
N VAL A 114 20.48 -44.52 -6.96
CA VAL A 114 21.58 -43.65 -6.50
C VAL A 114 21.05 -42.43 -5.76
N HIS A 115 19.86 -41.93 -6.12
CA HIS A 115 19.11 -40.91 -5.40
C HIS A 115 17.93 -41.60 -4.74
N GLY A 116 18.19 -42.30 -3.62
CA GLY A 116 17.17 -42.95 -2.83
C GLY A 116 16.00 -42.01 -2.54
N ALA A 117 14.82 -42.60 -2.28
CA ALA A 117 13.50 -41.98 -2.11
C ALA A 117 13.41 -40.86 -1.05
N THR A 118 14.16 -39.77 -1.22
CA THR A 118 14.01 -38.53 -0.48
C THR A 118 13.00 -37.66 -1.21
N THR A 119 11.73 -37.80 -0.83
CA THR A 119 10.78 -36.68 -0.66
C THR A 119 11.05 -35.44 -1.53
N ALA A 120 10.77 -35.54 -2.83
CA ALA A 120 10.94 -34.46 -3.81
C ALA A 120 9.91 -33.31 -3.68
N SER A 121 9.23 -33.15 -2.54
CA SER A 121 8.19 -32.13 -2.35
C SER A 121 8.63 -30.97 -1.45
N THR A 122 9.59 -31.14 -0.54
CA THR A 122 9.91 -30.09 0.46
C THR A 122 10.99 -29.12 0.01
N THR A 123 11.91 -29.54 -0.85
CA THR A 123 13.02 -28.69 -1.33
C THR A 123 12.57 -27.69 -2.40
N ASP A 124 11.71 -28.11 -3.33
CA ASP A 124 11.26 -27.28 -4.45
C ASP A 124 10.33 -26.16 -3.98
N ASP A 125 9.46 -26.45 -3.00
CA ASP A 125 8.58 -25.44 -2.39
C ASP A 125 9.38 -24.38 -1.61
N ALA A 126 10.43 -24.80 -0.89
CA ALA A 126 11.33 -23.88 -0.19
C ALA A 126 12.12 -23.00 -1.17
N GLU A 127 12.55 -23.55 -2.31
CA GLU A 127 13.21 -22.78 -3.37
C GLU A 127 12.26 -21.73 -3.97
N GLY A 128 11.00 -22.08 -4.20
CA GLY A 128 9.97 -21.16 -4.68
C GLY A 128 9.75 -19.96 -3.77
N VAL A 129 9.62 -20.21 -2.47
CA VAL A 129 9.46 -19.16 -1.44
C VAL A 129 10.72 -18.29 -1.33
N TYR A 130 11.90 -18.91 -1.41
CA TYR A 130 13.16 -18.16 -1.43
C TYR A 130 13.25 -17.24 -2.66
N ALA A 131 12.93 -17.75 -3.86
CA ALA A 131 12.96 -16.97 -5.09
C ALA A 131 11.92 -15.84 -5.09
N TYR A 132 10.72 -16.08 -4.55
CA TYR A 132 9.71 -15.06 -4.33
C TYR A 132 10.23 -13.95 -3.41
N SER A 133 10.82 -14.33 -2.27
CA SER A 133 11.37 -13.39 -1.29
C SER A 133 12.51 -12.57 -1.88
N LYS A 134 13.35 -13.19 -2.72
CA LYS A 134 14.41 -12.51 -3.45
C LYS A 134 13.87 -11.43 -4.40
N VAL A 135 12.81 -11.72 -5.15
CA VAL A 135 12.16 -10.70 -6.01
C VAL A 135 11.60 -9.56 -5.17
N GLN A 136 10.89 -9.88 -4.07
CA GLN A 136 10.35 -8.87 -3.17
C GLN A 136 11.45 -7.94 -2.63
N ALA A 137 12.53 -8.50 -2.09
CA ALA A 137 13.66 -7.73 -1.59
C ALA A 137 14.31 -6.85 -2.69
N GLU A 138 14.49 -7.41 -3.90
CA GLU A 138 15.06 -6.68 -5.03
C GLU A 138 14.18 -5.54 -5.54
N LEU A 139 12.86 -5.65 -5.42
CA LEU A 139 11.92 -4.59 -5.76
C LEU A 139 11.89 -3.51 -4.68
N MET A 140 11.93 -3.89 -3.39
CA MET A 140 11.99 -2.94 -2.28
C MET A 140 13.25 -2.07 -2.31
N ASN A 141 14.37 -2.61 -2.80
CA ASN A 141 15.62 -1.86 -2.95
C ASN A 141 15.65 -0.92 -4.18
N LYS A 142 14.56 -0.85 -4.96
CA LYS A 142 14.48 -0.09 -6.21
C LYS A 142 13.34 0.94 -6.16
N PRO A 143 13.58 2.13 -5.58
CA PRO A 143 12.55 3.16 -5.43
C PRO A 143 12.08 3.74 -6.77
N ASP A 144 12.81 3.49 -7.86
CA ASP A 144 12.43 3.85 -9.23
C ASP A 144 11.31 2.98 -9.80
N ILE A 145 11.04 1.81 -9.21
CA ILE A 145 9.96 0.93 -9.63
C ILE A 145 8.76 1.18 -8.70
N PRO A 146 7.58 1.56 -9.24
CA PRO A 146 6.39 1.72 -8.42
C PRO A 146 6.01 0.41 -7.74
N ASN A 147 5.32 0.49 -6.61
CA ASN A 147 4.87 -0.69 -5.88
C ASN A 147 3.86 -1.50 -6.73
N ILE A 148 4.32 -2.62 -7.29
CA ILE A 148 3.49 -3.56 -8.05
C ILE A 148 3.19 -4.77 -7.16
N PRO A 149 1.92 -5.15 -6.97
CA PRO A 149 1.57 -6.30 -6.15
C PRO A 149 2.15 -7.59 -6.74
N VAL A 150 2.96 -8.30 -5.94
CA VAL A 150 3.44 -9.65 -6.26
C VAL A 150 2.54 -10.66 -5.54
N LEU A 151 1.74 -11.38 -6.32
CA LEU A 151 0.77 -12.35 -5.87
C LEU A 151 1.40 -13.74 -5.84
N PRO A 152 1.55 -14.37 -4.66
CA PRO A 152 2.05 -15.73 -4.58
C PRO A 152 1.02 -16.72 -5.13
N LEU A 153 1.48 -17.66 -5.96
CA LEU A 153 0.68 -18.72 -6.55
C LEU A 153 1.26 -20.06 -6.12
N ALA A 154 0.56 -20.77 -5.22
CA ALA A 154 1.01 -22.07 -4.73
C ALA A 154 1.04 -23.12 -5.84
N SER A 155 -0.04 -23.25 -6.62
CA SER A 155 -0.15 -24.21 -7.72
C SER A 155 -0.78 -23.55 -8.95
N LEU A 156 -0.41 -24.02 -10.14
CA LEU A 156 -0.92 -23.54 -11.41
C LEU A 156 -2.45 -23.64 -11.52
N GLU A 157 -3.05 -24.67 -10.92
CA GLU A 157 -4.50 -24.87 -10.92
C GLU A 157 -5.25 -23.72 -10.23
N GLY A 158 -4.59 -23.05 -9.27
CA GLY A 158 -5.14 -21.92 -8.54
C GLY A 158 -5.15 -20.61 -9.34
N LEU A 159 -4.45 -20.53 -10.48
CA LEU A 159 -4.29 -19.28 -11.21
C LEU A 159 -5.63 -18.65 -11.64
N PRO A 160 -6.58 -19.37 -12.26
CA PRO A 160 -7.88 -18.81 -12.61
C PRO A 160 -8.66 -18.24 -11.42
N ALA A 161 -8.58 -18.88 -10.26
CA ALA A 161 -9.26 -18.42 -9.04
C ALA A 161 -8.59 -17.16 -8.48
N LEU A 162 -7.25 -17.13 -8.46
CA LEU A 162 -6.47 -15.98 -8.03
C LEU A 162 -6.70 -14.75 -8.91
N LEU A 163 -6.73 -14.94 -10.24
CA LEU A 163 -7.03 -13.86 -11.19
C LEU A 163 -8.43 -13.28 -10.99
N ARG A 164 -9.45 -14.14 -10.86
CA ARG A 164 -10.83 -13.68 -10.61
C ARG A 164 -10.96 -12.92 -9.29
N LYS A 165 -10.37 -13.45 -8.20
CA LYS A 165 -10.35 -12.78 -6.90
C LYS A 165 -9.70 -11.41 -6.97
N HIS A 166 -8.56 -11.30 -7.65
CA HIS A 166 -7.85 -10.03 -7.76
C HIS A 166 -8.62 -9.00 -8.59
N VAL A 167 -9.21 -9.40 -9.72
CA VAL A 167 -10.08 -8.52 -10.53
C VAL A 167 -11.32 -8.08 -9.73
N ALA A 168 -11.95 -8.99 -8.98
CA ALA A 168 -13.08 -8.67 -8.10
C ALA A 168 -12.67 -7.62 -7.03
N ASN A 169 -11.48 -7.73 -6.46
CA ASN A 169 -10.98 -6.74 -5.51
C ASN A 169 -10.74 -5.37 -6.19
N LEU A 170 -10.15 -5.35 -7.39
CA LEU A 170 -9.89 -4.11 -8.14
C LEU A 170 -11.18 -3.40 -8.58
N THR A 171 -12.23 -4.16 -8.86
CA THR A 171 -13.56 -3.60 -9.16
C THR A 171 -14.23 -3.09 -7.89
N HIS A 172 -14.15 -3.83 -6.76
CA HIS A 172 -14.77 -3.42 -5.49
C HIS A 172 -14.21 -2.08 -4.96
N VAL A 173 -12.88 -1.91 -4.97
CA VAL A 173 -12.21 -0.65 -4.59
C VAL A 173 -12.66 0.53 -5.46
N HIS A 174 -13.03 0.27 -6.72
CA HIS A 174 -13.47 1.31 -7.64
C HIS A 174 -14.98 1.60 -7.58
N THR A 175 -15.82 0.58 -7.36
CA THR A 175 -17.25 0.82 -7.09
C THR A 175 -17.48 1.63 -5.83
N GLN A 176 -16.58 1.56 -4.83
CA GLN A 176 -16.62 2.45 -3.68
C GLN A 176 -16.25 3.92 -4.02
N SER A 177 -15.46 4.16 -5.06
CA SER A 177 -15.09 5.53 -5.49
C SER A 177 -16.03 6.15 -6.53
N HIS A 178 -16.78 5.35 -7.30
CA HIS A 178 -17.72 5.86 -8.32
C HIS A 178 -19.21 5.68 -8.00
N ALA A 179 -19.60 4.90 -6.98
CA ALA A 179 -20.98 4.86 -6.48
C ALA A 179 -21.25 5.92 -5.40
N ALA A 180 -20.43 6.97 -5.31
CA ALA A 180 -20.63 8.12 -4.43
C ALA A 180 -21.67 9.12 -4.99
N ALA A 181 -22.78 8.61 -5.49
CA ALA A 181 -23.99 9.38 -5.73
C ALA A 181 -25.19 8.62 -5.15
N ALA A 182 -25.24 8.52 -3.81
CA ALA A 182 -26.47 8.48 -3.00
C ALA A 182 -26.32 7.94 -1.57
N THR A 183 -25.15 7.49 -1.10
CA THR A 183 -25.01 7.06 0.31
C THR A 183 -23.72 7.58 0.94
N PRO A 184 -23.76 8.15 2.17
CA PRO A 184 -22.57 8.68 2.83
C PRO A 184 -21.63 7.51 3.18
N VAL A 185 -20.49 7.46 2.52
CA VAL A 185 -19.39 6.55 2.87
C VAL A 185 -18.81 7.08 4.18
N VAL A 186 -18.91 6.29 5.24
CA VAL A 186 -18.20 6.58 6.48
C VAL A 186 -16.71 6.40 6.17
N ALA A 187 -16.00 7.51 5.98
CA ALA A 187 -14.55 7.50 5.78
C ALA A 187 -13.90 6.69 6.90
N SER A 188 -12.90 5.87 6.55
CA SER A 188 -12.18 5.13 7.58
C SER A 188 -11.53 6.12 8.55
N PRO A 189 -11.43 5.82 9.86
CA PRO A 189 -10.80 6.74 10.81
C PRO A 189 -9.37 7.16 10.42
N PHE A 190 -8.68 6.29 9.67
CA PHE A 190 -7.35 6.55 9.14
C PHE A 190 -7.37 7.55 7.97
N GLU A 191 -8.34 7.45 7.05
CA GLU A 191 -8.52 8.44 5.98
C GLU A 191 -8.96 9.79 6.54
N LEU A 192 -9.82 9.81 7.56
CA LEU A 192 -10.18 11.03 8.26
C LEU A 192 -8.94 11.69 8.89
N LEU A 193 -8.09 10.90 9.53
CA LEU A 193 -6.85 11.40 10.13
C LEU A 193 -5.91 12.03 9.09
N GLN A 194 -5.86 11.50 7.87
CA GLN A 194 -5.04 12.08 6.79
C GLN A 194 -5.57 13.44 6.29
N LEU A 195 -6.85 13.73 6.51
CA LEU A 195 -7.48 14.99 6.17
C LEU A 195 -7.38 16.02 7.30
N CYS A 196 -6.83 15.64 8.46
CA CYS A 196 -6.65 16.53 9.61
C CYS A 196 -5.37 17.41 9.49
N THR A 197 -5.14 18.00 8.31
CA THR A 197 -4.09 19.00 8.04
C THR A 197 -4.60 20.06 7.06
N ALA A 198 -4.14 21.30 7.21
CA ALA A 198 -4.74 22.47 6.53
C ALA A 198 -4.56 22.49 5.00
N ASN A 199 -3.49 21.90 4.46
CA ASN A 199 -3.20 21.54 3.05
C ASN A 199 -1.67 21.58 2.83
N PRO A 200 -1.01 20.51 2.32
CA PRO A 200 -1.57 19.30 1.72
C PRO A 200 -2.09 18.27 2.74
N PRO A 201 -2.82 17.22 2.28
CA PRO A 201 -3.19 16.08 3.13
C PRO A 201 -1.95 15.46 3.77
N MET A 202 -2.12 15.00 5.00
CA MET A 202 -1.03 14.46 5.80
C MET A 202 -0.38 13.25 5.09
N PRO A 203 0.96 13.18 5.02
CA PRO A 203 1.65 12.01 4.51
C PRO A 203 1.25 10.74 5.27
N GLN A 204 1.13 9.63 4.54
CA GLN A 204 0.69 8.35 5.13
C GLN A 204 1.57 7.89 6.29
N GLN A 205 2.89 8.15 6.22
CA GLN A 205 3.82 7.83 7.30
C GLN A 205 3.51 8.59 8.59
N THR A 206 3.19 9.88 8.47
CA THR A 206 2.80 10.75 9.58
C THR A 206 1.49 10.27 10.21
N ALA A 207 0.52 9.84 9.40
CA ALA A 207 -0.73 9.27 9.88
C ALA A 207 -0.54 7.95 10.65
N TYR A 208 0.39 7.08 10.22
CA TYR A 208 0.73 5.87 10.96
C TYR A 208 1.38 6.18 12.32
N ILE A 209 2.32 7.12 12.34
CA ILE A 209 2.97 7.56 13.58
C ILE A 209 1.93 8.14 14.55
N LEU A 210 0.97 8.93 14.06
CA LEU A 210 -0.12 9.44 14.88
C LEU A 210 -1.05 8.34 15.40
N SER A 211 -1.39 7.34 14.58
CA SER A 211 -2.22 6.22 15.04
C SER A 211 -1.52 5.36 16.10
N ASP A 212 -0.19 5.31 16.09
CA ASP A 212 0.61 4.59 17.09
C ASP A 212 0.78 5.40 18.39
N LEU A 213 0.94 6.72 18.29
CA LEU A 213 1.13 7.61 19.45
C LEU A 213 -0.18 7.95 20.18
N PHE A 214 -1.29 7.98 19.44
CA PHE A 214 -2.59 8.40 19.94
C PHE A 214 -3.63 7.28 19.74
N PRO A 215 -4.20 6.74 20.83
CA PRO A 215 -5.14 5.61 20.75
C PRO A 215 -6.48 5.98 20.10
N ASN A 216 -6.80 7.27 20.01
CA ASN A 216 -7.98 7.78 19.32
C ASN A 216 -7.83 9.28 18.97
N ILE A 217 -8.66 9.75 18.02
CA ILE A 217 -8.69 11.15 17.55
C ILE A 217 -9.00 12.13 18.68
N LYS A 218 -9.81 11.75 19.67
CA LYS A 218 -10.16 12.62 20.80
C LYS A 218 -8.93 12.98 21.62
N VAL A 219 -8.10 11.99 21.98
CA VAL A 219 -6.85 12.21 22.73
C VAL A 219 -5.85 13.02 21.91
N LEU A 220 -5.80 12.82 20.58
CA LEU A 220 -4.99 13.64 19.68
C LEU A 220 -5.44 15.12 19.72
N ALA A 221 -6.74 15.38 19.52
CA ALA A 221 -7.30 16.73 19.52
C ALA A 221 -7.10 17.43 20.86
N GLU A 222 -7.38 16.75 21.98
CA GLU A 222 -7.13 17.26 23.34
C GLU A 222 -5.65 17.59 23.55
N THR A 223 -4.74 16.74 23.05
CA THR A 223 -3.29 16.96 23.16
C THR A 223 -2.85 18.18 22.34
N CYS A 224 -3.32 18.33 21.10
CA CYS A 224 -2.99 19.46 20.23
C CYS A 224 -3.55 20.80 20.74
N THR A 225 -4.74 20.79 21.36
CA THR A 225 -5.41 22.00 21.87
C THR A 225 -4.99 22.39 23.28
N SER A 226 -4.52 21.44 24.10
CA SER A 226 -4.07 21.70 25.47
C SER A 226 -2.72 22.42 25.56
N VAL A 227 -1.96 22.52 24.46
CA VAL A 227 -0.69 23.27 24.43
C VAL A 227 -0.98 24.77 24.28
N THR A 228 -1.49 25.36 25.35
CA THR A 228 -1.43 26.81 25.56
C THR A 228 0.00 27.19 25.94
N SER A 229 0.73 27.63 24.93
CA SER A 229 1.85 28.55 25.09
C SER A 229 1.54 29.77 24.22
N ALA A 230 1.47 30.94 24.86
CA ALA A 230 1.11 32.25 24.32
C ALA A 230 1.89 32.63 23.04
N PRO A 231 1.39 33.58 22.23
CA PRO A 231 1.67 33.63 20.80
C PRO A 231 2.98 34.34 20.48
N SER A 232 3.87 33.67 19.75
CA SER A 232 4.77 34.35 18.82
C SER A 232 4.05 34.51 17.47
N SER A 233 3.03 35.36 17.45
CA SER A 233 2.39 35.83 16.23
C SER A 233 3.33 36.81 15.51
N SER A 234 3.62 36.54 14.25
CA SER A 234 4.40 37.36 13.33
C SER A 234 3.57 38.52 12.72
N SER A 235 2.59 39.06 13.46
CA SER A 235 1.81 40.23 13.03
C SER A 235 2.37 41.54 13.60
N PRO A 236 2.61 42.58 12.76
CA PRO A 236 3.11 43.89 13.20
C PRO A 236 2.27 44.59 14.27
N SER A 237 0.97 44.28 14.37
CA SER A 237 0.05 44.89 15.33
C SER A 237 0.25 44.44 16.78
N ALA A 238 0.84 43.26 17.03
CA ALA A 238 1.04 42.75 18.39
C ALA A 238 2.16 43.48 19.16
N ARG A 239 3.11 44.09 18.43
CA ARG A 239 4.23 44.84 19.03
C ARG A 239 3.82 46.16 19.67
N ALA A 240 2.69 46.74 19.27
CA ALA A 240 2.21 48.01 19.82
C ALA A 240 1.55 47.84 21.21
N ALA A 241 0.96 46.67 21.51
CA ALA A 241 0.25 46.44 22.76
C ALA A 241 1.17 46.20 23.97
N VAL A 242 2.40 45.69 23.75
CA VAL A 242 3.33 45.36 24.84
C VAL A 242 3.99 46.60 25.45
N LEU A 243 4.05 47.71 24.72
CA LEU A 243 4.62 48.98 25.21
C LEU A 243 3.64 49.84 26.02
N ALA A 244 2.34 49.49 26.04
CA ALA A 244 1.30 50.32 26.66
C ALA A 244 0.87 49.85 28.07
N GLY A 245 1.53 48.83 28.64
CA GLY A 245 1.05 48.15 29.86
C GLY A 245 2.03 48.04 31.01
N MET A 246 3.06 48.89 31.10
CA MET A 246 3.90 48.99 32.28
C MET A 246 3.47 50.20 33.11
N ASP A 247 2.56 50.00 34.07
CA ASP A 247 2.62 50.77 35.32
C ASP A 247 1.92 50.09 36.52
N GLU A 248 2.59 50.24 37.66
CA GLU A 248 2.18 50.17 39.08
C GLU A 248 1.06 49.23 39.58
N SER A 249 1.39 48.31 40.51
CA SER A 249 1.05 48.46 41.95
C SER A 249 1.23 47.15 42.76
N SER A 250 1.75 47.32 43.97
CA SER A 250 2.17 46.33 44.98
C SER A 250 1.06 45.83 45.92
N GLN A 251 1.21 44.60 46.47
CA GLN A 251 0.92 44.14 47.87
C GLN A 251 0.64 42.61 47.87
N MET A 252 1.47 41.74 48.48
CA MET A 252 1.63 41.39 49.90
C MET A 252 0.46 40.57 50.48
N GLY A 253 0.68 39.29 50.79
CA GLY A 253 -0.25 38.42 51.50
C GLY A 253 0.11 36.93 51.38
N ASP A 254 0.55 36.36 52.48
CA ASP A 254 1.24 35.06 52.65
C ASP A 254 0.21 33.93 53.00
N PRO A 255 0.58 32.74 53.51
CA PRO A 255 0.46 31.45 52.83
C PRO A 255 -0.61 30.51 53.47
N TYR A 256 -0.71 29.29 52.94
CA TYR A 256 -1.51 28.12 53.38
C TYR A 256 -2.89 27.91 52.73
N GLY A 257 -3.02 26.74 52.09
CA GLY A 257 -4.27 25.98 52.03
C GLY A 257 -4.80 25.71 50.62
N LEU A 258 -4.38 24.59 50.03
CA LEU A 258 -5.21 23.37 49.92
C LEU A 258 -4.85 22.62 48.64
N SER A 259 -4.04 21.56 48.80
CA SER A 259 -3.93 20.48 47.83
C SER A 259 -5.33 19.98 47.48
N THR A 260 -5.69 20.10 46.21
CA THR A 260 -6.73 19.26 45.61
C THR A 260 -6.15 18.69 44.33
N GLN A 261 -6.07 17.36 44.30
CA GLN A 261 -5.56 16.54 43.21
C GLN A 261 -6.11 16.94 41.85
N GLY A 262 -5.23 17.00 40.84
CA GLY A 262 -5.64 17.15 39.45
C GLY A 262 -4.52 17.41 38.44
N THR A 263 -3.33 16.81 38.59
CA THR A 263 -2.23 17.11 37.64
C THR A 263 -1.32 15.91 37.39
N GLU A 264 -1.80 14.90 36.67
CA GLU A 264 -0.92 13.87 36.07
C GLU A 264 -1.08 13.76 34.53
N VAL A 265 -2.00 14.50 33.91
CA VAL A 265 -2.29 14.35 32.47
C VAL A 265 -1.40 15.25 31.59
N SER A 266 -0.90 16.37 32.12
CA SER A 266 -0.17 17.38 31.33
C SER A 266 1.23 16.94 30.87
N ASP A 267 1.93 16.11 31.67
CA ASP A 267 3.33 15.73 31.38
C ASP A 267 3.41 14.70 30.23
N SER A 268 2.39 13.84 30.10
CA SER A 268 2.27 12.88 29.00
C SER A 268 1.96 13.55 27.66
N ALA A 269 1.12 14.58 27.66
CA ALA A 269 0.70 15.29 26.43
C ALA A 269 1.88 16.02 25.76
N HIS A 270 2.67 16.76 26.54
CA HIS A 270 3.87 17.45 26.05
C HIS A 270 4.95 16.46 25.59
N GLY A 271 5.10 15.33 26.30
CA GLY A 271 5.98 14.24 25.90
C GLY A 271 5.61 13.67 24.53
N LYS A 272 4.33 13.40 24.29
CA LYS A 272 3.84 12.84 23.01
C LYS A 272 4.03 13.79 21.82
N LEU A 273 3.79 15.09 22.00
CA LEU A 273 4.02 16.07 20.92
C LEU A 273 5.50 16.29 20.65
N LYS A 274 6.35 16.20 21.68
CA LYS A 274 7.80 16.19 21.50
C LYS A 274 8.24 14.96 20.70
N THR A 275 7.75 13.76 21.05
CA THR A 275 8.01 12.53 20.30
C THR A 275 7.50 12.63 18.87
N LEU A 276 6.31 13.20 18.64
CA LEU A 276 5.79 13.45 17.30
C LEU A 276 6.75 14.33 16.51
N ARG A 277 7.13 15.49 17.07
CA ARG A 277 8.09 16.43 16.45
C ARG A 277 9.41 15.77 16.08
N ASP A 278 9.94 14.92 16.95
CA ASP A 278 11.19 14.20 16.73
C ASP A 278 11.08 13.16 15.59
N LEU A 279 9.88 12.59 15.37
CA LEU A 279 9.63 11.54 14.36
C LEU A 279 9.22 12.08 12.98
N VAL A 280 8.40 13.13 12.92
CA VAL A 280 7.82 13.64 11.65
C VAL A 280 8.45 14.98 11.21
N GLY A 281 9.25 15.59 12.08
CA GLY A 281 9.85 16.90 11.85
C GLY A 281 8.98 18.06 12.36
N GLU A 282 9.64 19.21 12.57
CA GLU A 282 9.02 20.40 13.16
C GLU A 282 7.84 20.94 12.34
N GLN A 283 8.01 21.05 11.02
CA GLN A 283 6.98 21.61 10.15
C GLN A 283 5.70 20.76 10.13
N GLN A 284 5.82 19.45 9.96
CA GLN A 284 4.64 18.56 9.93
C GLN A 284 3.95 18.48 11.28
N CYS A 285 4.71 18.53 12.38
CA CYS A 285 4.14 18.59 13.72
C CYS A 285 3.35 19.90 13.93
N LEU A 286 3.84 21.03 13.41
CA LEU A 286 3.13 22.31 13.45
C LEU A 286 1.86 22.26 12.61
N ASP A 287 1.92 21.75 11.37
CA ASP A 287 0.75 21.67 10.49
C ASP A 287 -0.41 20.85 11.12
N VAL A 288 -0.07 19.79 11.87
CA VAL A 288 -1.05 19.00 12.63
C VAL A 288 -1.62 19.79 13.81
N VAL A 289 -0.77 20.42 14.61
CA VAL A 289 -1.21 21.19 15.79
C VAL A 289 -2.05 22.40 15.36
N ASP A 290 -1.67 23.08 14.29
CA ASP A 290 -2.36 24.26 13.76
C ASP A 290 -3.73 23.89 13.21
N PHE A 291 -3.86 22.79 12.46
CA PHE A 291 -5.16 22.29 12.01
C PHE A 291 -6.14 22.10 13.16
N TRP A 292 -5.74 21.38 14.22
CA TRP A 292 -6.61 21.12 15.37
C TRP A 292 -6.83 22.36 16.25
N ARG A 293 -5.98 23.38 16.15
CA ARG A 293 -6.13 24.66 16.85
C ARG A 293 -7.12 25.59 16.13
N GLU A 294 -7.01 25.70 14.82
CA GLU A 294 -7.85 26.60 14.02
C GLU A 294 -9.29 26.09 13.88
N GLU A 295 -9.47 24.79 13.61
CA GLU A 295 -10.80 24.18 13.46
C GLU A 295 -11.60 24.10 14.78
N TRP A 296 -10.95 24.14 15.95
CA TRP A 296 -11.63 24.09 17.25
C TRP A 296 -12.10 25.47 17.76
N THR A 297 -11.82 26.55 17.03
CA THR A 297 -12.21 27.93 17.42
C THR A 297 -13.45 28.47 16.70
N VAL A 298 -14.14 27.62 15.93
CA VAL A 298 -15.39 28.00 15.27
C VAL A 298 -16.57 27.62 16.15
N ASP A 299 -16.91 28.51 17.09
CA ASP A 299 -18.26 28.64 17.68
C ASP A 299 -19.00 29.82 17.02
#